data_AF-A0A4R4M6M0-F1
#
_entry.id   AF-A0A4R4M6M0-F1
#
_cell.length_a   1.000
_cell.length_b   1.000
_cell.length_c   1.000
_cell.angle_alpha   90.00
_cell.angle_beta   90.00
_cell.angle_gamma   90.00
#
_symmetry.space_group_name_H-M   'P 1'
#
loop_
_entity.id
_entity.type
_entity.pdbx_description
1 polymer ?
#
loop_
_entity_poly.entity_id
_entity_poly.type
_entity_poly.pdbx_seq_one_letter_code
_entity_poly.pdbx_strand_id
1 'polypeptide(L)'
;MRRWSFLTNHARVLLCIAHDPGVRLRDIAGLVGITERSAHEIVTDLVTAGYVVKDKAGRRNHYRIEEHLPLLDPIGREPTIGELLAVLVGVNAHRDPPLPESVHDD
;
A
#
# COMPACT_ATOMS: atom_id res chain seq x y z
N MET A 1 -8.63 -18.95 -9.51
CA MET A 1 -7.39 -19.64 -9.06
C MET A 1 -6.57 -18.64 -8.25
N ARG A 2 -6.20 -18.95 -7.01
CA ARG A 2 -5.30 -18.09 -6.23
C ARG A 2 -3.91 -18.21 -6.84
N ARG A 3 -3.44 -17.16 -7.52
CA ARG A 3 -2.06 -17.04 -7.98
C ARG A 3 -1.19 -16.91 -6.73
N TRP A 4 -0.15 -17.73 -6.63
CA TRP A 4 0.80 -17.65 -5.52
C TRP A 4 1.40 -16.23 -5.47
N SER A 5 1.45 -15.66 -4.26
CA SER A 5 2.04 -14.36 -4.00
C SER A 5 2.83 -14.43 -2.70
N PHE A 6 4.00 -13.83 -2.69
CA PHE A 6 4.83 -13.71 -1.49
C PHE A 6 4.16 -12.81 -0.44
N LEU A 7 3.51 -11.73 -0.87
CA LEU A 7 2.81 -10.79 0.00
C LEU A 7 1.36 -11.23 0.21
N THR A 8 0.88 -11.09 1.44
CA THR A 8 -0.54 -11.26 1.75
C THR A 8 -1.38 -10.20 1.04
N ASN A 9 -2.67 -10.46 0.85
CA ASN A 9 -3.56 -9.44 0.28
C ASN A 9 -3.63 -8.19 1.17
N HIS A 10 -3.53 -8.32 2.50
CA HIS A 10 -3.45 -7.18 3.42
C HIS A 10 -2.27 -6.28 3.10
N ALA A 11 -1.06 -6.85 2.98
CA ALA A 11 0.13 -6.08 2.64
C ALA A 11 0.01 -5.42 1.26
N ARG A 12 -0.55 -6.12 0.28
CA ARG A 12 -0.75 -5.58 -1.08
C ARG A 12 -1.77 -4.44 -1.12
N VAL A 13 -2.86 -4.54 -0.36
CA VAL A 13 -3.85 -3.46 -0.21
C VAL A 13 -3.22 -2.25 0.46
N LEU A 14 -2.42 -2.47 1.51
CA LEU A 14 -1.71 -1.39 2.19
C LEU A 14 -0.74 -0.65 1.25
N LEU A 15 -0.03 -1.37 0.39
CA LEU A 15 0.81 -0.78 -0.65
C LEU A 15 0.01 0.06 -1.66
N CYS A 16 -1.18 -0.39 -2.06
CA CYS A 16 -2.05 0.40 -2.92
C CYS A 16 -2.43 1.74 -2.27
N ILE A 17 -2.76 1.71 -0.97
CA ILE A 17 -3.10 2.91 -0.19
C ILE A 17 -1.88 3.82 -0.01
N ALA A 18 -0.70 3.26 0.25
CA ALA A 18 0.54 4.02 0.39
C ALA A 18 0.91 4.77 -0.90
N HIS A 19 0.67 4.14 -2.06
CA HIS A 19 0.92 4.75 -3.36
C HIS A 19 -0.14 5.80 -3.75
N ASP A 20 -1.42 5.53 -3.49
CA ASP A 20 -2.52 6.46 -3.73
C ASP A 20 -3.51 6.45 -2.55
N PRO A 21 -3.40 7.42 -1.63
CA PRO A 21 -4.34 7.61 -0.52
C PRO A 21 -5.81 7.76 -0.94
N GLY A 22 -6.09 8.16 -2.19
CA GLY A 22 -7.42 8.32 -2.76
C GLY A 22 -7.93 7.13 -3.56
N VAL A 23 -7.21 6.00 -3.54
CA VAL A 23 -7.52 4.82 -4.37
C VAL A 23 -8.91 4.26 -4.06
N ARG A 24 -9.66 3.85 -5.10
CA ARG A 24 -11.00 3.27 -4.93
C ARG A 24 -10.91 1.78 -4.65
N LEU A 25 -11.87 1.24 -3.89
CA LEU A 25 -11.94 -0.20 -3.59
C LEU A 25 -11.96 -1.08 -4.85
N ARG A 26 -12.65 -0.62 -5.90
CA ARG A 26 -12.66 -1.29 -7.21
C ARG A 26 -11.27 -1.36 -7.85
N ASP A 27 -10.50 -0.28 -7.75
CA ASP A 27 -9.15 -0.21 -8.32
C ASP A 27 -8.18 -1.08 -7.51
N ILE A 28 -8.27 -1.04 -6.17
CA ILE A 28 -7.54 -1.96 -5.28
C ILE A 28 -7.83 -3.42 -5.66
N ALA A 29 -9.11 -3.77 -5.84
CA ALA A 29 -9.50 -5.13 -6.17
C ALA A 29 -8.87 -5.61 -7.50
N GLY A 30 -8.84 -4.73 -8.51
CA GLY A 30 -8.18 -4.99 -9.79
C GLY A 30 -6.66 -5.15 -9.65
N LEU A 31 -5.98 -4.25 -8.94
CA LEU A 31 -4.54 -4.28 -8.73
C LEU A 31 -4.09 -5.51 -7.92
N VAL A 32 -4.88 -5.90 -6.91
CA VAL A 32 -4.56 -7.04 -6.03
C VAL A 32 -5.02 -8.36 -6.67
N GLY A 33 -6.02 -8.35 -7.56
CA GLY A 33 -6.58 -9.54 -8.17
C GLY A 33 -7.55 -10.29 -7.25
N ILE A 34 -8.36 -9.54 -6.50
CA ILE A 34 -9.39 -10.05 -5.58
C ILE A 34 -10.76 -9.46 -5.94
N THR A 35 -11.81 -9.90 -5.25
CA THR A 35 -13.13 -9.29 -5.40
C THR A 35 -13.18 -7.93 -4.71
N GLU A 36 -14.06 -7.03 -5.18
CA GLU A 36 -14.28 -5.72 -4.53
C GLU A 36 -14.77 -5.88 -3.08
N ARG A 37 -15.57 -6.90 -2.81
CA ARG A 37 -15.98 -7.28 -1.45
C ARG A 37 -14.77 -7.64 -0.58
N SER A 38 -13.86 -8.47 -1.09
CA SER A 38 -12.64 -8.83 -0.34
C SER A 38 -11.73 -7.63 -0.12
N ALA A 39 -11.64 -6.70 -1.08
CA ALA A 39 -10.90 -5.45 -0.88
C ALA A 39 -11.55 -4.60 0.22
N HIS A 40 -12.89 -4.52 0.24
CA HIS A 40 -13.62 -3.82 1.29
C HIS A 40 -13.41 -4.44 2.69
N GLU A 41 -13.50 -5.78 2.79
CA GLU A 41 -13.25 -6.52 4.03
C GLU A 41 -11.83 -6.25 4.54
N ILE A 42 -10.81 -6.38 3.68
CA ILE A 42 -9.40 -6.11 4.04
C ILE A 42 -9.18 -4.66 4.51
N VAL A 43 -9.74 -3.67 3.80
CA VAL A 43 -9.63 -2.27 4.24
C VAL A 43 -10.32 -2.06 5.59
N THR A 44 -11.45 -2.73 5.83
CA THR A 44 -12.16 -2.67 7.11
C THR A 44 -11.34 -3.30 8.23
N ASP A 45 -10.68 -4.43 7.97
CA ASP A 45 -9.77 -5.09 8.92
C ASP A 45 -8.59 -4.18 9.27
N LEU A 46 -7.96 -3.54 8.27
CA LEU A 46 -6.88 -2.57 8.47
C LEU A 46 -7.32 -1.35 9.27
N VAL A 47 -8.55 -0.86 9.04
CA VAL A 47 -9.12 0.26 9.81
C VAL A 47 -9.41 -0.16 11.24
N THR A 48 -9.97 -1.35 11.43
CA THR A 48 -10.31 -1.88 12.76
C THR A 48 -9.05 -2.14 13.59
N ALA A 49 -7.97 -2.59 12.95
CA ALA A 49 -6.66 -2.79 13.57
C ALA A 49 -5.89 -1.47 13.80
N GLY A 50 -6.40 -0.33 13.32
CA GLY A 50 -5.78 0.99 13.52
C GLY A 50 -4.68 1.34 12.52
N TYR A 51 -4.28 0.44 11.62
CA TYR A 51 -3.25 0.72 10.61
C TYR A 51 -3.68 1.74 9.55
N VAL A 52 -4.99 1.86 9.30
CA VAL A 52 -5.53 2.80 8.32
C VAL A 52 -6.62 3.63 8.98
N VAL A 53 -6.56 4.94 8.83
CA VAL A 53 -7.66 5.85 9.11
C VAL A 53 -8.36 6.19 7.81
N LYS A 54 -9.69 6.15 7.84
CA LYS A 54 -10.54 6.45 6.69
C LYS A 54 -11.30 7.76 6.92
N ASP A 55 -10.96 8.77 6.12
CA ASP A 55 -11.64 10.06 6.10
C ASP A 55 -12.57 10.17 4.89
N LYS A 56 -13.75 10.75 5.08
CA LYS A 56 -14.72 10.95 4.01
C LYS A 56 -14.50 12.31 3.35
N ALA A 57 -13.76 12.33 2.24
CA ALA A 57 -13.56 13.51 1.40
C ALA A 57 -14.69 13.61 0.34
N GLY A 58 -15.88 14.03 0.79
CA GLY A 58 -17.05 14.18 -0.08
C GLY A 58 -17.58 12.84 -0.62
N ARG A 59 -17.50 12.63 -1.95
CA ARG A 59 -17.92 11.37 -2.60
C ARG A 59 -16.83 10.29 -2.59
N ARG A 60 -15.60 10.63 -2.19
CA ARG A 60 -14.47 9.70 -2.16
C ARG A 60 -14.02 9.45 -0.73
N ASN A 61 -13.50 8.26 -0.50
CA ASN A 61 -12.75 7.98 0.72
C ASN A 61 -11.31 8.44 0.49
N HIS A 62 -10.70 8.95 1.54
CA HIS A 62 -9.27 9.18 1.62
C HIS A 62 -8.74 8.34 2.78
N TYR A 63 -7.63 7.63 2.55
CA TYR A 63 -7.04 6.74 3.53
C TYR A 63 -5.70 7.31 4.00
N ARG A 64 -5.41 7.20 5.29
CA ARG A 64 -4.13 7.56 5.88
C ARG A 64 -3.58 6.37 6.63
N ILE A 65 -2.30 6.05 6.42
CA ILE A 65 -1.64 4.94 7.12
C ILE A 65 -1.05 5.47 8.43
N GLU A 66 -1.25 4.74 9.51
CA GLU A 66 -0.62 5.01 10.80
C GLU A 66 0.75 4.33 10.86
N GLU A 67 1.76 4.98 10.27
CA GLU A 67 3.10 4.41 10.03
C GLU A 67 3.86 3.99 11.29
N HIS A 68 3.49 4.53 12.44
CA HIS A 68 4.15 4.30 13.72
C HIS A 68 3.70 2.99 14.41
N LEU A 69 2.66 2.33 13.92
CA LEU A 69 2.15 1.13 14.56
C LEU A 69 3.08 -0.08 14.30
N PRO A 70 3.32 -0.91 15.32
CA PRO A 70 4.14 -2.11 15.16
C PRO A 70 3.44 -3.13 14.26
N LEU A 71 4.21 -3.93 13.53
CA LEU A 71 3.69 -5.09 12.82
C LEU A 71 3.26 -6.16 13.83
N LEU A 72 2.00 -6.58 13.74
CA LEU A 72 1.48 -7.69 14.53
C LEU A 72 2.29 -8.96 14.21
N ASP A 73 2.90 -9.50 15.26
CA ASP A 73 3.68 -10.75 15.33
C ASP A 73 5.16 -10.65 14.89
N PRO A 74 6.07 -10.25 15.81
CA PRO A 74 7.49 -10.20 15.53
C PRO A 74 8.20 -11.49 15.98
N ILE A 75 8.80 -12.19 15.02
CA ILE A 75 10.00 -12.97 15.32
C ILE A 75 11.14 -11.96 15.48
N GLY A 76 11.23 -11.25 16.62
CA GLY A 76 12.32 -10.31 16.93
C GLY A 76 11.89 -8.90 17.37
N ARG A 77 12.70 -7.88 17.05
CA ARG A 77 12.39 -6.46 17.27
C ARG A 77 11.17 -6.10 16.42
N GLU A 78 10.17 -5.37 16.94
CA GLU A 78 8.96 -4.99 16.19
C GLU A 78 9.27 -3.87 15.18
N PRO A 79 9.43 -4.15 13.87
CA PRO A 79 9.42 -3.10 12.88
C PRO A 79 8.04 -2.43 12.86
N THR A 80 8.04 -1.14 12.61
CA THR A 80 6.83 -0.36 12.34
C THR A 80 6.32 -0.63 10.93
N ILE A 81 5.04 -0.37 10.70
CA ILE A 81 4.46 -0.49 9.38
C ILE A 81 5.09 0.49 8.38
N GLY A 82 5.53 1.66 8.84
CA GLY A 82 6.30 2.62 8.05
C GLY A 82 7.65 2.07 7.59
N GLU A 83 8.39 1.38 8.46
CA GLU A 83 9.66 0.74 8.10
C GLU A 83 9.49 -0.35 7.04
N LEU A 84 8.43 -1.17 7.14
CA LEU A 84 8.10 -2.15 6.10
C LEU A 84 7.75 -1.47 4.77
N LEU A 85 6.92 -0.42 4.80
CA LEU A 85 6.56 0.32 3.60
C LEU A 85 7.78 0.99 2.96
N ALA A 86 8.70 1.53 3.74
CA ALA A 86 9.95 2.11 3.23
C ALA A 86 10.79 1.08 2.48
N VAL A 87 10.91 -0.15 2.98
CA VAL A 87 11.59 -1.24 2.28
C VAL A 87 10.87 -1.60 0.98
N LEU A 88 9.54 -1.72 1.01
CA LEU A 88 8.77 -2.15 -0.16
C LEU A 88 8.62 -1.07 -1.25
N VAL A 89 8.52 0.21 -0.85
CA VAL A 89 8.41 1.36 -1.77
C VAL A 89 9.79 1.82 -2.26
N GLY A 90 10.83 1.74 -1.42
CA GLY A 90 12.21 2.03 -1.80
C GLY A 90 12.75 1.13 -2.91
N VAL A 91 12.24 -0.10 -3.02
CA VAL A 91 12.53 -1.02 -4.16
C VAL A 91 11.95 -0.49 -5.48
N ASN A 92 10.87 0.32 -5.45
CA ASN A 92 10.28 0.91 -6.66
C ASN A 92 11.01 2.18 -7.14
N ALA A 93 11.74 2.90 -6.26
CA ALA A 93 12.51 4.09 -6.64
C ALA A 93 13.72 3.77 -7.53
N HIS A 94 14.20 2.52 -7.53
CA HIS A 94 15.26 2.06 -8.42
C HIS A 94 14.78 1.68 -9.84
N ARG A 95 13.49 1.88 -10.17
CA ARG A 95 12.94 1.50 -11.48
C ARG A 95 12.85 2.63 -12.51
N ASP A 96 13.16 3.87 -12.12
CA ASP A 96 13.38 4.97 -13.06
C ASP A 96 14.89 5.23 -13.19
N PRO A 97 15.57 4.75 -14.24
CA PRO A 97 16.86 5.31 -14.59
C PRO A 97 16.65 6.80 -14.94
N PRO A 98 17.49 7.72 -14.44
CA PRO A 98 17.43 9.10 -14.91
C PRO A 98 17.58 9.10 -16.43
N LEU A 99 16.63 9.75 -17.11
CA LEU A 99 16.76 10.04 -18.54
C LEU A 99 18.12 10.71 -18.76
N PRO A 100 18.94 10.25 -19.71
CA PRO A 100 20.20 10.90 -19.99
C PRO A 100 19.91 12.35 -20.35
N GLU A 101 20.51 13.28 -19.61
CA GLU A 101 20.47 14.71 -19.89
C GLU A 101 20.86 14.89 -21.36
N SER A 102 19.94 15.49 -22.12
CA SER A 102 20.16 15.80 -23.52
C SER A 102 21.26 16.86 -23.53
N VAL A 103 22.49 16.44 -23.84
CA VAL A 103 23.58 17.34 -24.18
C VAL A 103 23.10 18.19 -25.35
N HIS A 104 22.69 19.42 -25.04
CA HIS A 104 22.59 20.48 -26.04
C HIS A 104 24.03 20.94 -26.25
N ASP A 105 24.69 20.34 -27.23
CA ASP A 105 25.92 20.89 -27.80
C ASP A 105 25.56 22.20 -28.51
N ASP A 106 26.19 23.28 -28.07
CA ASP A 106 26.35 24.56 -28.77
C ASP A 106 27.84 24.71 -29.11
#